data_AF-A0A496Z6Q8-F1
#
_entry.id   AF-A0A496Z6Q8-F1
#
_cell.length_a   1.000
_cell.length_b   1.000
_cell.length_c   1.000
_cell.angle_alpha   90.00
_cell.angle_beta   90.00
_cell.angle_gamma   90.00
#
_symmetry.space_group_name_H-M   'P 1'
#
loop_
_entity.id
_entity.type
_entity.pdbx_description
1 polymer ?
#
loop_
_entity_poly.entity_id
_entity_poly.type
_entity_poly.pdbx_seq_one_letter_code
_entity_poly.pdbx_strand_id
1 'polypeptide(L)'
;MSDRRLTHLEAVIQRYRQDFYAVGKALNEIRDGRHYQKLCFKTFERYVNVRWDMSKSQAYRLIEAFSVIVNLSPIGDVLPKNEAQARPLTRLDAHSQRKAWRGFLKTQKPLSALNIKRFISLDEQKQPSLFVEIVSEQYKQAVSTMLSQITIAQNDRWRSTSQRSALYWNKVMKEKILWG
;
A
#
# COMPACT_ATOMS: atom_id res chain seq x y z
N MET A 1 -16.72 23.47 8.99
CA MET A 1 -15.27 23.14 9.06
C MET A 1 -15.15 21.64 8.80
N SER A 2 -14.67 21.07 7.68
CA SER A 2 -13.65 21.40 6.69
C SER A 2 -14.12 20.98 5.28
N ASP A 3 -14.65 21.92 4.51
CA ASP A 3 -14.92 21.74 3.07
C ASP A 3 -13.64 22.03 2.25
N ARG A 4 -12.80 22.93 2.77
CA ARG A 4 -11.51 23.34 2.18
C ARG A 4 -10.61 22.17 1.76
N ARG A 5 -10.59 21.06 2.52
CA ARG A 5 -9.75 19.91 2.15
C ARG A 5 -10.25 19.18 0.92
N LEU A 6 -11.56 18.95 0.81
CA LEU A 6 -12.13 18.32 -0.39
C LEU A 6 -11.90 19.21 -1.60
N THR A 7 -12.23 20.51 -1.51
CA THR A 7 -11.99 21.48 -2.60
C THR A 7 -10.54 21.48 -3.07
N HIS A 8 -9.57 21.41 -2.15
CA HIS A 8 -8.16 21.33 -2.51
C HIS A 8 -7.83 20.03 -3.26
N LEU A 9 -8.32 18.88 -2.79
CA LEU A 9 -8.10 17.59 -3.45
C LEU A 9 -8.73 17.56 -4.85
N GLU A 10 -9.93 18.13 -5.00
CA GLU A 10 -10.58 18.29 -6.31
C GLU A 10 -9.77 19.19 -7.25
N ALA A 11 -9.22 20.30 -6.74
CA ALA A 11 -8.34 21.17 -7.51
C ALA A 11 -7.05 20.46 -7.96
N VAL A 12 -6.49 19.57 -7.13
CA VAL A 12 -5.34 18.72 -7.51
C VAL A 12 -5.73 17.78 -8.66
N ILE A 13 -6.87 17.10 -8.58
CA ILE A 13 -7.33 16.19 -9.64
C ILE A 13 -7.54 16.94 -10.95
N GLN A 14 -8.13 18.14 -10.89
CA GLN A 14 -8.36 18.96 -12.08
C GLN A 14 -7.07 19.46 -12.72
N ARG A 15 -6.13 19.98 -11.92
CA ARG A 15 -4.87 20.57 -12.41
C ARG A 15 -3.89 19.52 -12.94
N TYR A 16 -3.84 18.35 -12.30
CA TYR A 16 -2.82 17.34 -12.53
C TYR A 16 -3.37 16.07 -13.19
N ARG A 17 -4.43 16.18 -13.99
CA ARG A 17 -5.13 15.02 -14.59
C ARG A 17 -4.20 14.03 -15.32
N GLN A 18 -3.07 14.49 -15.86
CA GLN A 18 -2.05 13.65 -16.53
C GLN A 18 -1.00 13.04 -15.57
N ASP A 19 -0.82 13.62 -14.38
CA ASP A 19 0.08 13.11 -13.34
C ASP A 19 -0.66 12.10 -12.45
N PHE A 20 -0.41 10.82 -12.74
CA PHE A 20 -1.05 9.73 -12.03
C PHE A 20 -0.74 9.70 -10.52
N TYR A 21 0.43 10.22 -10.10
CA TYR A 21 0.83 10.18 -8.69
C TYR A 21 0.03 11.19 -7.88
N ALA A 22 -0.02 12.44 -8.34
CA ALA A 22 -0.80 13.49 -7.69
C ALA A 22 -2.30 13.15 -7.64
N VAL A 23 -2.84 12.69 -8.78
CA VAL A 23 -4.25 12.27 -8.88
C VAL A 23 -4.53 11.05 -8.02
N GLY A 24 -3.70 10.01 -8.09
CA GLY A 24 -3.84 8.79 -7.30
C GLY A 24 -3.82 9.07 -5.80
N LYS A 25 -2.92 9.94 -5.33
CA LYS A 25 -2.87 10.40 -3.94
C LYS A 25 -4.16 11.10 -3.51
N ALA A 26 -4.64 12.04 -4.32
CA ALA A 26 -5.86 12.80 -4.03
C ALA A 26 -7.10 11.88 -3.99
N LEU A 27 -7.23 11.00 -4.98
CA LEU A 27 -8.30 10.00 -5.04
C LEU A 27 -8.25 9.05 -3.83
N ASN A 28 -7.05 8.60 -3.41
CA ASN A 28 -6.89 7.75 -2.23
C ASN A 28 -7.41 8.47 -0.97
N GLU A 29 -7.03 9.73 -0.78
CA GLU A 29 -7.46 10.51 0.38
C GLU A 29 -8.97 10.78 0.38
N ILE A 30 -9.55 11.12 -0.78
CA ILE A 30 -11.00 11.30 -0.91
C ILE A 30 -11.75 10.00 -0.56
N ARG A 31 -11.26 8.85 -1.04
CA ARG A 31 -11.87 7.53 -0.80
C ARG A 31 -11.80 7.15 0.68
N ASP A 32 -10.59 7.16 1.25
CA ASP A 32 -10.33 6.66 2.60
C ASP A 32 -10.93 7.59 3.66
N GLY A 33 -10.87 8.91 3.41
CA GLY A 33 -11.51 9.94 4.24
C GLY A 33 -13.01 10.12 3.97
N ARG A 34 -13.60 9.30 3.08
CA ARG A 34 -15.01 9.35 2.65
C ARG A 34 -15.51 10.75 2.29
N HIS A 35 -14.64 11.61 1.76
CA HIS A 35 -14.95 13.02 1.54
C HIS A 35 -16.08 13.21 0.52
N TYR A 36 -16.27 12.27 -0.39
CA TYR A 36 -17.39 12.24 -1.34
C TYR A 36 -18.78 12.30 -0.66
N GLN A 37 -18.91 11.85 0.60
CA GLN A 37 -20.17 11.91 1.34
C GLN A 37 -20.58 13.35 1.67
N LYS A 38 -19.63 14.30 1.74
CA LYS A 38 -19.91 15.73 1.97
C LYS A 38 -20.74 16.35 0.83
N LEU A 39 -20.65 15.76 -0.36
CA LEU A 39 -21.42 16.14 -1.55
C LEU A 39 -22.60 15.18 -1.80
N CYS A 40 -23.05 14.47 -0.76
CA CYS A 40 -24.20 13.54 -0.81
C CYS A 40 -24.03 12.33 -1.76
N PHE A 41 -22.81 11.99 -2.18
CA PHE A 41 -22.57 10.75 -2.92
C PHE A 41 -22.59 9.55 -1.99
N LYS A 42 -23.38 8.53 -2.34
CA LYS A 42 -23.48 7.27 -1.57
C LYS A 42 -22.21 6.41 -1.65
N THR A 43 -21.50 6.48 -2.77
CA THR A 43 -20.30 5.67 -3.03
C THR A 43 -19.21 6.51 -3.69
N PHE A 44 -17.96 6.12 -3.46
CA PHE A 44 -16.81 6.75 -4.10
C PHE A 44 -16.88 6.62 -5.63
N GLU A 45 -17.35 5.48 -6.14
CA GLU A 45 -17.49 5.21 -7.56
C GLU A 45 -18.45 6.15 -8.26
N ARG A 46 -19.60 6.43 -7.64
CA ARG A 46 -20.57 7.39 -8.19
C ARG A 46 -19.96 8.80 -8.19
N TYR A 47 -19.23 9.15 -7.14
CA TYR A 47 -18.54 10.42 -7.06
C TYR A 47 -17.53 10.59 -8.20
N VAL A 48 -16.63 9.62 -8.41
CA VAL A 48 -15.60 9.76 -9.45
C VAL A 48 -16.15 9.71 -10.86
N ASN A 49 -17.23 8.95 -11.08
CA ASN A 49 -17.91 8.93 -12.36
C ASN A 49 -18.57 10.28 -12.66
N VAL A 50 -19.35 10.83 -11.73
CA VAL A 50 -20.09 12.08 -11.95
C VAL A 50 -19.18 13.31 -11.98
N ARG A 51 -18.16 13.39 -11.12
CA ARG A 51 -17.31 14.58 -11.00
C ARG A 51 -16.17 14.62 -12.01
N TRP A 52 -15.68 13.45 -12.42
CA TRP A 52 -14.43 13.35 -13.18
C TRP A 52 -14.55 12.56 -14.47
N ASP A 53 -15.73 12.03 -14.78
CA ASP A 53 -15.95 11.10 -15.91
C ASP A 53 -15.00 9.89 -15.87
N MET A 54 -14.63 9.46 -14.66
CA MET A 54 -13.74 8.32 -14.46
C MET A 54 -14.55 7.06 -14.15
N SER A 55 -14.20 5.96 -14.82
CA SER A 55 -14.69 4.65 -14.43
C SER A 55 -14.13 4.22 -13.07
N LYS A 56 -14.85 3.34 -12.35
CA LYS A 56 -14.34 2.70 -11.12
C LYS A 56 -12.94 2.13 -11.34
N SER A 57 -12.76 1.32 -12.38
CA SER A 57 -11.49 0.64 -12.67
C SER A 57 -10.34 1.62 -12.86
N GLN A 58 -10.58 2.76 -13.53
CA GLN A 58 -9.55 3.78 -13.73
C GLN A 58 -9.16 4.45 -12.40
N ALA A 59 -10.14 4.84 -11.58
CA ALA A 59 -9.87 5.49 -10.30
C ALA A 59 -9.05 4.59 -9.37
N TYR A 60 -9.42 3.31 -9.25
CA TYR A 60 -8.67 2.35 -8.43
C TYR A 60 -7.27 2.06 -8.99
N ARG A 61 -7.10 1.96 -10.30
CA ARG A 61 -5.76 1.83 -10.93
C ARG A 61 -4.82 2.97 -10.58
N LEU A 62 -5.31 4.21 -10.57
CA LEU A 62 -4.51 5.38 -10.17
C LEU A 62 -4.12 5.32 -8.68
N ILE A 63 -5.05 4.89 -7.80
CA ILE A 63 -4.78 4.71 -6.37
C ILE A 63 -3.74 3.61 -6.12
N GLU A 64 -3.87 2.47 -6.80
CA GLU A 64 -2.95 1.34 -6.69
C GLU A 64 -1.55 1.73 -7.18
N ALA A 65 -1.45 2.42 -8.32
CA ALA A 65 -0.17 2.92 -8.83
C ALA A 65 0.47 3.92 -7.88
N PHE A 66 -0.30 4.84 -7.29
CA PHE A 66 0.19 5.72 -6.21
C PHE A 66 0.74 4.91 -5.04
N SER A 67 0.05 3.86 -4.62
CA SER A 67 0.47 3.00 -3.50
C SER A 67 1.78 2.28 -3.79
N VAL A 68 2.00 1.83 -5.03
CA VAL A 68 3.28 1.29 -5.49
C VAL A 68 4.39 2.34 -5.37
N ILE A 69 4.17 3.58 -5.81
CA ILE A 69 5.16 4.65 -5.68
C ILE A 69 5.55 4.88 -4.23
N VAL A 70 4.58 4.96 -3.31
CA VAL A 70 4.83 5.13 -1.88
C VAL A 70 5.67 3.98 -1.31
N ASN A 71 5.40 2.74 -1.74
CA ASN A 71 6.16 1.58 -1.30
C ASN A 71 7.59 1.52 -1.88
N LEU A 72 7.81 2.05 -3.09
CA LEU A 72 9.12 2.07 -3.74
C LEU A 72 9.99 3.27 -3.35
N SER A 73 9.40 4.40 -2.96
CA SER A 73 10.15 5.63 -2.63
C SER A 73 11.25 5.45 -1.57
N PRO A 74 11.08 4.64 -0.49
CA PRO A 74 12.14 4.44 0.50
C PRO A 74 13.36 3.65 0.00
N ILE A 75 13.27 2.99 -1.17
CA ILE A 75 14.33 2.09 -1.66
C ILE A 75 15.16 2.68 -2.80
N GLY A 76 14.88 3.93 -3.21
CA GLY A 76 15.67 4.68 -4.19
C GLY A 76 14.87 5.70 -5.01
N ASP A 77 15.58 6.52 -5.77
CA ASP A 77 15.01 7.66 -6.51
C ASP A 77 14.47 7.30 -7.90
N VAL A 78 14.85 6.13 -8.44
CA VAL A 78 14.34 5.66 -9.73
C VAL A 78 12.99 4.98 -9.51
N LEU A 79 11.93 5.68 -9.88
CA LEU A 79 10.53 5.25 -9.69
C LEU A 79 9.80 5.06 -11.04
N PRO A 80 8.71 4.28 -11.08
CA PRO A 80 7.81 4.25 -12.23
C PRO A 80 7.37 5.68 -12.61
N LYS A 81 7.54 6.03 -13.89
CA LYS A 81 7.24 7.36 -14.44
C LYS A 81 5.78 7.55 -14.83
N ASN A 82 5.03 6.46 -14.97
CA ASN A 82 3.61 6.48 -15.28
C ASN A 82 2.88 5.27 -14.68
N GLU A 83 1.55 5.37 -14.63
CA GLU A 83 0.70 4.30 -14.10
C GLU A 83 0.90 2.98 -14.82
N ALA A 84 1.14 2.98 -16.14
CA ALA A 84 1.35 1.75 -16.90
C ALA A 84 2.62 1.00 -16.48
N GLN A 85 3.68 1.69 -16.05
CA GLN A 85 4.89 1.09 -15.51
C GLN A 85 4.69 0.57 -14.08
N ALA A 86 3.85 1.23 -13.27
CA ALA A 86 3.53 0.79 -11.91
C ALA A 86 2.57 -0.42 -11.89
N ARG A 87 1.64 -0.48 -12.85
CA ARG A 87 0.57 -1.48 -12.92
C ARG A 87 1.03 -2.94 -12.79
N PRO A 88 2.10 -3.41 -13.45
CA PRO A 88 2.54 -4.80 -13.30
C PRO A 88 2.97 -5.19 -11.88
N LEU A 89 3.30 -4.20 -11.03
CA LEU A 89 3.71 -4.41 -9.64
C LEU A 89 2.51 -4.46 -8.69
N THR A 90 1.33 -3.96 -9.07
CA THR A 90 0.17 -3.87 -8.15
C THR A 90 -0.36 -5.24 -7.73
N ARG A 91 -0.07 -6.29 -8.52
CA ARG A 91 -0.41 -7.69 -8.21
C ARG A 91 0.51 -8.36 -7.18
N LEU A 92 1.63 -7.73 -6.84
CA LEU A 92 2.59 -8.25 -5.86
C LEU A 92 2.34 -7.63 -4.49
N ASP A 93 2.68 -8.35 -3.42
CA ASP A 93 2.71 -7.77 -2.07
C ASP A 93 3.84 -6.73 -1.94
N ALA A 94 3.75 -5.88 -0.91
CA ALA A 94 4.66 -4.75 -0.73
C ALA A 94 6.15 -5.14 -0.66
N HIS A 95 6.50 -6.31 -0.11
CA HIS A 95 7.89 -6.77 -0.08
C HIS A 95 8.33 -7.24 -1.46
N SER A 96 7.52 -8.07 -2.12
CA SER A 96 7.81 -8.57 -3.47
C SER A 96 7.88 -7.46 -4.51
N GLN A 97 7.08 -6.39 -4.38
CA GLN A 97 7.21 -5.18 -5.21
C GLN A 97 8.62 -4.56 -5.13
N ARG A 98 9.13 -4.35 -3.90
CA ARG A 98 10.47 -3.77 -3.67
C ARG A 98 11.57 -4.69 -4.21
N LYS A 99 11.46 -6.00 -3.97
CA LYS A 99 12.40 -7.00 -4.49
C LYS A 99 12.42 -7.00 -6.02
N ALA A 100 11.24 -7.11 -6.65
CA ALA A 100 11.09 -7.13 -8.10
C ALA A 100 11.59 -5.84 -8.73
N TRP A 101 11.32 -4.68 -8.13
CA TRP A 101 11.79 -3.39 -8.62
C TRP A 101 13.31 -3.28 -8.61
N ARG A 102 13.97 -3.61 -7.48
CA ARG A 102 15.43 -3.66 -7.40
C ARG A 102 16.03 -4.64 -8.41
N GLY A 103 15.42 -5.82 -8.53
CA GLY A 103 15.82 -6.82 -9.50
C GLY A 103 15.75 -6.29 -10.94
N PHE A 104 14.65 -5.63 -11.29
CA PHE A 104 14.45 -5.03 -12.60
C PHE A 104 15.50 -3.96 -12.90
N LEU A 105 15.77 -3.04 -11.97
CA LEU A 105 16.76 -1.97 -12.16
C LEU A 105 18.17 -2.52 -12.42
N LYS A 106 18.56 -3.62 -11.78
CA LYS A 106 19.84 -4.30 -12.04
C LYS A 106 19.98 -4.84 -13.46
N THR A 107 18.87 -5.10 -14.16
CA THR A 107 18.92 -5.57 -15.55
C THR A 107 19.32 -4.48 -16.54
N GLN A 108 19.29 -3.21 -16.13
CA GLN A 108 19.55 -2.02 -16.96
C GLN A 108 18.69 -1.95 -18.24
N LYS A 109 17.59 -2.72 -18.31
CA LYS A 109 16.66 -2.66 -19.44
C LYS A 109 15.91 -1.33 -19.45
N PRO A 110 15.47 -0.85 -20.63
CA PRO A 110 14.64 0.35 -20.73
C PRO A 110 13.39 0.26 -19.84
N LEU A 111 13.09 1.34 -19.14
CA LEU A 111 11.97 1.47 -18.22
C LEU A 111 10.63 1.51 -18.99
N SER A 112 10.11 0.34 -19.35
CA SER A 112 8.83 0.17 -20.05
C SER A 112 7.93 -0.80 -19.31
N ALA A 113 6.61 -0.58 -19.39
CA ALA A 113 5.61 -1.46 -18.79
C ALA A 113 5.77 -2.92 -19.25
N LEU A 114 6.12 -3.12 -20.53
CA LEU A 114 6.35 -4.44 -21.11
C LEU A 114 7.57 -5.12 -20.49
N ASN A 115 8.69 -4.42 -20.35
CA ASN A 115 9.92 -4.97 -19.77
C ASN A 115 9.73 -5.32 -18.30
N ILE A 116 9.05 -4.45 -17.54
CA ILE A 116 8.72 -4.69 -16.12
C ILE A 116 7.81 -5.91 -16.00
N LYS A 117 6.73 -5.98 -16.80
CA LYS A 117 5.81 -7.13 -16.81
C LYS A 117 6.54 -8.43 -17.11
N ARG A 118 7.36 -8.46 -18.17
CA ARG A 118 8.15 -9.64 -18.55
C ARG A 118 9.11 -10.06 -17.44
N PHE A 119 9.80 -9.11 -16.80
CA PHE A 119 10.69 -9.41 -15.69
C PHE A 119 9.95 -10.08 -14.54
N ILE A 120 8.82 -9.50 -14.10
CA ILE A 120 8.04 -10.07 -12.99
C ILE A 120 7.51 -11.47 -13.35
N SER A 121 6.98 -11.67 -14.57
CA SER A 121 6.51 -13.00 -14.98
C SER A 121 7.62 -14.05 -15.00
N LEU A 122 8.85 -13.68 -15.38
CA LEU A 122 10.00 -14.60 -15.35
C LEU A 122 10.49 -14.88 -13.92
N ASP A 123 10.39 -13.88 -13.02
CA ASP A 123 10.76 -14.04 -11.60
C ASP A 123 9.73 -14.93 -10.87
N GLU A 124 8.44 -14.76 -11.15
CA GLU A 124 7.35 -15.62 -10.68
C GLU A 124 7.53 -17.09 -11.13
N GLN A 125 7.97 -17.32 -12.38
CA GLN A 125 8.22 -18.66 -12.91
C GLN A 125 9.47 -19.33 -12.32
N LYS A 126 10.46 -18.55 -11.88
CA LYS A 126 11.67 -19.07 -11.20
C LYS A 126 11.41 -19.41 -9.72
N GLN A 127 10.27 -19.03 -9.16
CA GLN A 127 9.91 -19.32 -7.78
C GLN A 127 8.63 -20.14 -7.65
N PRO A 128 8.71 -21.48 -7.59
CA PRO A 128 8.02 -22.23 -6.56
C PRO A 128 8.97 -22.41 -5.37
N SER A 129 9.76 -21.39 -5.01
CA SER A 129 10.41 -21.42 -3.70
C SER A 129 9.31 -21.04 -2.71
N LEU A 130 8.69 -22.07 -2.14
CA LEU A 130 8.18 -22.05 -0.78
C LEU A 130 8.93 -20.96 -0.03
N PHE A 131 8.22 -19.97 0.52
CA PHE A 131 8.75 -19.25 1.66
C PHE A 131 9.18 -20.35 2.63
N VAL A 132 10.46 -20.72 2.63
CA VAL A 132 11.04 -21.28 3.83
C VAL A 132 11.01 -20.08 4.74
N GLU A 133 9.94 -19.95 5.50
CA GLU A 133 9.85 -19.05 6.61
C GLU A 133 11.03 -19.41 7.52
N ILE A 134 12.18 -18.78 7.29
CA ILE A 134 13.34 -18.89 8.17
C ILE A 134 12.97 -18.07 9.39
N VAL A 135 12.16 -18.66 10.26
CA VAL A 135 11.92 -18.17 11.61
C VAL A 135 12.85 -18.99 12.49
N SER A 136 13.83 -18.33 13.10
CA SER A 136 14.70 -19.00 14.07
C SER A 136 13.85 -19.59 15.18
N GLU A 137 14.26 -20.73 15.73
CA GLU A 137 13.55 -21.36 16.87
C GLU A 137 13.42 -20.38 18.05
N GLN A 138 14.44 -19.54 18.25
CA GLN A 138 14.42 -18.46 19.26
C GLN A 138 13.31 -17.44 19.00
N TYR A 139 13.13 -17.01 17.75
CA TYR A 139 12.06 -16.07 17.39
C TYR A 139 10.68 -16.72 17.52
N LYS A 140 10.51 -17.97 17.10
CA LYS A 140 9.26 -18.74 17.31
C LYS A 140 8.90 -18.86 18.79
N GLN A 141 9.90 -19.12 19.64
CA GLN A 141 9.72 -19.21 21.08
C GLN A 141 9.29 -17.85 21.65
N ALA A 142 9.95 -16.76 21.27
CA ALA A 142 9.58 -15.41 21.72
C ALA A 142 8.14 -15.03 21.32
N VAL A 143 7.74 -15.34 20.08
CA VAL A 143 6.36 -15.12 19.62
C VAL A 143 5.37 -15.97 20.42
N SER A 144 5.67 -17.26 20.63
CA SER A 144 4.83 -18.15 21.45
C SER A 144 4.66 -17.65 22.88
N THR A 145 5.75 -17.15 23.50
CA THR A 145 5.70 -16.53 24.83
C THR A 145 4.80 -15.29 24.83
N MET A 146 4.93 -14.41 23.84
CA MET A 146 4.09 -13.21 23.72
C MET A 146 2.61 -13.59 23.55
N LEU A 147 2.29 -14.57 22.71
CA LEU A 147 0.92 -15.07 22.53
C LEU A 147 0.35 -15.64 23.84
N SER A 148 1.15 -16.37 24.61
CA SER A 148 0.76 -16.86 25.94
C SER A 148 0.41 -15.70 26.89
N GLN A 149 1.18 -14.61 26.89
CA GLN A 149 0.87 -13.42 27.69
C GLN A 149 -0.46 -12.77 27.28
N ILE A 150 -0.78 -12.75 25.99
CA ILE A 150 -2.09 -12.26 25.50
C ILE A 150 -3.22 -13.14 26.04
N THR A 151 -3.07 -14.47 26.00
CA THR A 151 -4.06 -15.40 26.55
C THR A 151 -4.25 -15.19 28.06
N ILE A 152 -3.18 -14.99 28.83
CA ILE A 152 -3.25 -14.68 30.26
C ILE A 152 -4.00 -13.35 30.48
N ALA A 153 -3.66 -12.31 29.71
CA ALA A 153 -4.34 -11.02 29.80
C ALA A 153 -5.84 -11.11 29.44
N GLN A 154 -6.20 -11.94 28.45
CA GLN A 154 -7.60 -12.20 28.11
C GLN A 154 -8.36 -12.90 29.25
N ASN A 155 -7.75 -13.91 29.88
CA ASN A 155 -8.34 -14.65 31.00
C ASN A 155 -8.55 -13.76 32.24
N ASP A 156 -7.64 -12.81 32.48
CA ASP A 156 -7.79 -11.77 33.51
C ASP A 156 -8.66 -10.58 33.04
N ARG A 157 -9.37 -10.71 31.92
CA ARG A 157 -10.25 -9.67 31.35
C ARG A 157 -9.56 -8.31 31.19
N TRP A 158 -8.28 -8.32 30.82
CA TRP A 158 -7.45 -7.14 30.61
C TRP A 158 -7.31 -6.21 31.83
N ARG A 159 -7.41 -6.78 33.05
CA ARG A 159 -7.27 -6.01 34.30
C ARG A 159 -5.80 -5.65 34.58
N SER A 160 -4.91 -6.62 34.48
CA SER A 160 -3.48 -6.41 34.73
C SER A 160 -2.75 -5.74 33.55
N THR A 161 -3.14 -6.07 32.32
CA THR A 161 -2.64 -5.44 31.10
C THR A 161 -3.82 -4.89 30.32
N SER A 162 -3.88 -3.58 30.11
CA SER A 162 -4.98 -2.99 29.35
C SER A 162 -4.91 -3.39 27.87
N GLN A 163 -6.08 -3.65 27.27
CA GLN A 163 -6.17 -3.96 25.83
C GLN A 163 -5.58 -2.85 24.96
N ARG A 164 -5.76 -1.58 25.35
CA ARG A 164 -5.21 -0.42 24.65
C ARG A 164 -3.67 -0.44 24.67
N SER A 165 -3.08 -0.77 25.80
CA SER A 165 -1.61 -0.89 25.95
C SER A 165 -1.05 -2.03 25.08
N ALA A 166 -1.71 -3.19 25.08
CA ALA A 166 -1.30 -4.32 24.24
C ALA A 166 -1.34 -3.97 22.73
N LEU A 167 -2.41 -3.31 22.27
CA LEU A 167 -2.52 -2.85 20.88
C LEU A 167 -1.49 -1.78 20.52
N TYR A 168 -1.17 -0.88 21.45
CA TYR A 168 -0.09 0.09 21.28
C TYR A 168 1.26 -0.62 21.05
N TRP A 169 1.61 -1.60 21.89
CA TRP A 169 2.85 -2.34 21.73
C TRP A 169 2.89 -3.19 20.44
N ASN A 170 1.76 -3.73 19.99
CA ASN A 170 1.67 -4.36 18.65
C ASN A 170 1.98 -3.38 17.52
N LYS A 171 1.51 -2.14 17.62
CA LYS A 171 1.85 -1.08 16.68
C LYS A 171 3.34 -0.75 16.73
N VAL A 172 3.92 -0.62 17.92
CA VAL A 172 5.36 -0.37 18.10
C VAL A 172 6.19 -1.52 17.50
N MET A 173 5.84 -2.78 17.76
CA MET A 173 6.51 -3.95 17.18
C MET A 173 6.45 -3.91 15.65
N LYS A 174 5.27 -3.63 15.08
CA LYS A 174 5.11 -3.47 13.63
C LYS A 174 5.99 -2.37 13.07
N GLU A 175 6.04 -1.20 13.71
CA GLU A 175 6.90 -0.09 13.29
C GLU A 175 8.38 -0.47 13.36
N LYS A 176 8.82 -1.15 14.43
CA LYS A 176 10.19 -1.62 14.59
C LYS A 176 10.57 -2.71 13.58
N ILE A 177 9.64 -3.57 13.18
CA ILE A 177 9.89 -4.55 12.10
C ILE A 177 10.00 -3.87 10.74
N LEU A 178 9.21 -2.82 10.50
CA LEU A 178 9.19 -2.12 9.21
C LEU A 178 10.36 -1.15 9.01
N TRP A 179 10.87 -0.58 10.11
CA TRP A 179 11.85 0.52 10.09
C TRP A 179 13.11 0.26 10.93
N GLY A 180 13.26 -0.96 11.46
CA GLY A 180 14.46 -1.43 12.16
C GLY A 180 15.51 -2.00 11.23
#